data_AF-A0A6G1B082-F1
#
_entry.id   AF-A0A6G1B082-F1
#
_cell.length_a   1.000
_cell.length_b   1.000
_cell.length_c   1.000
_cell.angle_alpha   90.00
_cell.angle_beta   90.00
_cell.angle_gamma   90.00
#
_symmetry.space_group_name_H-M   'P 1'
#
loop_
_entity.id
_entity.type
_entity.pdbx_description
1 polymer ?
#
loop_
_entity_poly.entity_id
_entity_poly.type
_entity_poly.pdbx_seq_one_letter_code
_entity_poly.pdbx_strand_id
1 'polypeptide(L)'
;LQIKTTMRHHLIPVRMAKFNGSGNNRCWRGCGERGTLLQCWWECKLVQPLWKTVWRFLKKLKLELPYYPAIALLGMYPKDTRMLMRRGTCTPMFIAALLAIAKLWKEPKYSPIDEWKKKMW
;
A
#
# COMPACT_ATOMS: atom_id res chain seq x y z
N LEU A 1 -13.09 0.59 -18.17
CA LEU A 1 -13.00 0.49 -16.69
C LEU A 1 -11.61 0.02 -16.19
N GLN A 2 -10.90 -0.84 -16.92
CA GLN A 2 -9.53 -1.33 -16.61
C GLN A 2 -8.45 -0.24 -16.59
N ILE A 3 -8.43 0.66 -17.59
CA ILE A 3 -7.40 1.71 -17.75
C ILE A 3 -7.30 2.61 -16.51
N LYS A 4 -8.45 3.02 -15.94
CA LYS A 4 -8.50 3.91 -14.77
C LYS A 4 -7.89 3.27 -13.52
N THR A 5 -7.92 1.95 -13.39
CA THR A 5 -7.42 1.19 -12.23
C THR A 5 -5.93 0.88 -12.36
N THR A 6 -5.46 0.58 -13.57
CA THR A 6 -4.02 0.43 -13.89
C THR A 6 -3.30 1.77 -13.73
N MET A 7 -3.92 2.85 -14.22
CA MET A 7 -3.41 4.21 -14.02
C MET A 7 -3.25 4.55 -12.54
N ARG A 8 -4.09 4.07 -11.62
CA ARG A 8 -4.01 4.43 -10.18
C ARG A 8 -2.82 3.83 -9.43
N HIS A 9 -2.30 2.68 -9.87
CA HIS A 9 -1.06 2.14 -9.30
C HIS A 9 0.18 2.88 -9.82
N HIS A 10 0.10 3.49 -11.01
CA HIS A 10 1.23 4.12 -11.70
C HIS A 10 1.21 5.67 -11.71
N LEU A 11 0.05 6.30 -11.52
CA LEU A 11 -0.13 7.75 -11.52
C LEU A 11 -0.31 8.28 -10.10
N ILE A 12 0.76 8.92 -9.68
CA ILE A 12 0.93 9.65 -8.43
C ILE A 12 0.15 10.97 -8.52
N PRO A 13 -0.47 11.48 -7.43
CA PRO A 13 -1.12 12.80 -7.42
C PRO A 13 -0.27 13.94 -7.98
N VAL A 14 1.05 13.93 -7.75
CA VAL A 14 1.99 14.85 -8.39
C VAL A 14 1.99 14.76 -9.92
N ARG A 15 1.91 13.56 -10.51
CA ARG A 15 1.82 13.36 -11.96
C ARG A 15 0.42 13.70 -12.48
N MET A 16 -0.63 13.40 -11.72
CA MET A 16 -2.01 13.78 -12.06
C MET A 16 -2.22 15.29 -12.03
N ALA A 17 -1.65 15.98 -11.05
CA ALA A 17 -1.64 17.44 -10.95
C ALA A 17 -1.00 18.08 -12.19
N LYS A 18 0.16 17.56 -12.62
CA LYS A 18 0.82 17.98 -13.85
C LYS A 18 0.00 17.71 -15.11
N PHE A 19 -0.69 16.57 -15.17
CA PHE A 19 -1.49 16.18 -16.35
C PHE A 19 -2.83 16.93 -16.45
N ASN A 20 -3.51 17.15 -15.32
CA ASN A 20 -4.82 17.80 -15.29
C ASN A 20 -4.74 19.32 -15.17
N GLY A 21 -3.52 19.90 -15.13
CA GLY A 21 -3.31 21.33 -14.86
C GLY A 21 -3.76 21.80 -13.47
N SER A 22 -4.19 20.87 -12.59
CA SER A 22 -4.60 21.21 -11.25
C SER A 22 -3.36 21.35 -10.37
N GLY A 23 -3.18 22.50 -9.72
CA GLY A 23 -2.09 22.70 -8.75
C GLY A 23 -2.19 21.78 -7.51
N ASN A 24 -3.26 21.01 -7.39
CA ASN A 24 -3.51 20.11 -6.26
C ASN A 24 -2.66 18.83 -6.37
N ASN A 25 -1.44 18.92 -5.85
CA ASN A 25 -0.52 17.80 -5.73
C ASN A 25 -0.63 17.08 -4.38
N ARG A 26 -1.70 17.30 -3.60
CA ARG A 26 -1.84 16.73 -2.25
C ARG A 26 -2.16 15.24 -2.30
N CYS A 27 -1.84 14.56 -1.21
CA CYS A 27 -2.11 13.15 -1.02
C CYS A 27 -3.61 12.90 -1.15
N TRP A 28 -3.95 11.96 -2.02
CA TRP A 28 -5.33 11.54 -2.28
C TRP A 28 -6.06 10.95 -1.06
N ARG A 29 -5.37 10.76 0.07
CA ARG A 29 -5.96 10.32 1.33
C ARG A 29 -6.54 11.49 2.12
N GLY A 30 -6.30 12.73 1.69
CA GLY A 30 -6.70 13.91 2.44
C GLY A 30 -5.86 14.14 3.70
N CYS A 31 -4.65 13.57 3.78
CA CYS A 31 -3.79 13.78 4.95
C CYS A 31 -3.12 15.15 5.02
N GLY A 32 -3.28 15.99 3.98
CA GLY A 32 -2.70 17.34 3.88
C GLY A 32 -1.35 17.41 3.17
N GLU A 33 -0.59 16.32 3.19
CA GLU A 33 0.79 16.24 2.64
C GLU A 33 0.84 16.19 1.10
N ARG A 34 2.02 16.46 0.52
CA ARG A 34 2.27 16.28 -0.93
C ARG A 34 2.15 14.81 -1.32
N GLY A 35 1.27 14.51 -2.27
CA GLY A 35 0.94 13.15 -2.72
C GLY A 35 2.00 12.58 -3.67
N THR A 36 3.17 12.23 -3.14
CA THR A 36 4.14 11.36 -3.82
C THR A 36 3.68 9.90 -3.78
N LEU A 37 4.31 9.00 -4.55
CA LEU A 37 3.97 7.56 -4.48
C LEU A 37 4.17 7.04 -3.05
N LEU A 38 5.36 7.32 -2.50
CA LEU A 38 5.73 6.86 -1.17
C LEU A 38 4.81 7.45 -0.09
N GLN A 39 4.44 8.73 -0.21
CA GLN A 39 3.47 9.34 0.69
C GLN A 39 2.12 8.64 0.60
N CYS A 40 1.58 8.46 -0.60
CA CYS A 40 0.24 7.93 -0.83
C CYS A 40 0.05 6.47 -0.42
N TRP A 41 1.12 5.69 -0.46
CA TRP A 41 1.10 4.23 -0.28
C TRP A 41 1.77 3.76 1.01
N TRP A 42 2.70 4.53 1.59
CA TRP A 42 3.44 4.15 2.79
C TRP A 42 3.40 5.22 3.87
N GLU A 43 4.02 6.39 3.64
CA GLU A 43 4.30 7.37 4.71
C GLU A 43 3.05 8.08 5.23
N CYS A 44 1.95 8.09 4.47
CA CYS A 44 0.70 8.70 4.93
C CYS A 44 0.24 8.13 6.27
N LYS A 45 0.03 9.03 7.23
CA LYS A 45 -0.47 8.71 8.58
C LYS A 45 -1.78 7.91 8.59
N LEU A 46 -2.61 8.05 7.57
CA LEU A 46 -3.87 7.31 7.43
C LEU A 46 -3.67 5.86 6.94
N VAL A 47 -2.53 5.58 6.31
CA VAL A 47 -2.19 4.25 5.76
C VAL A 47 -1.29 3.47 6.71
N GLN A 48 -0.44 4.15 7.49
CA GLN A 48 0.47 3.54 8.47
C GLN A 48 -0.19 2.55 9.45
N PRO A 49 -1.41 2.76 9.98
CA PRO A 49 -2.07 1.78 10.84
C PRO A 49 -2.28 0.41 10.18
N LEU A 50 -2.57 0.39 8.87
CA LEU A 50 -2.70 -0.86 8.12
C LEU A 50 -1.36 -1.58 8.03
N TRP A 51 -0.29 -0.88 7.63
CA TRP A 51 1.05 -1.48 7.51
C TRP A 51 1.56 -2.03 8.84
N LYS A 52 1.37 -1.29 9.94
CA LYS A 52 1.68 -1.80 11.29
C LYS A 52 0.90 -3.07 11.63
N THR A 53 -0.35 -3.18 11.18
CA THR A 53 -1.19 -4.37 11.39
C THR A 53 -0.69 -5.55 10.57
N VAL A 54 -0.38 -5.33 9.29
CA VAL A 54 0.22 -6.34 8.40
C VAL A 54 1.52 -6.88 9.01
N TRP A 55 2.41 -6.02 9.48
CA TRP A 55 3.68 -6.45 10.10
C TRP A 55 3.49 -7.20 11.42
N ARG A 56 2.54 -6.78 12.26
CA ARG A 56 2.19 -7.55 13.47
C ARG A 56 1.68 -8.94 13.11
N PHE A 57 0.90 -9.06 12.04
CA PHE A 57 0.41 -10.35 11.57
C PHE A 57 1.53 -11.24 11.03
N LEU A 58 2.43 -10.69 10.22
CA LEU A 58 3.63 -11.39 9.74
C LEU A 58 4.48 -11.91 10.91
N LYS A 59 4.67 -11.09 11.96
CA LYS A 59 5.38 -11.51 13.17
C LYS A 59 4.69 -12.69 13.86
N LYS A 60 3.34 -12.72 13.94
CA LYS A 60 2.58 -13.87 14.48
C LYS A 60 2.80 -15.14 13.66
N LEU A 61 3.01 -15.02 12.36
CA LEU A 61 3.35 -16.13 11.47
C LEU A 61 4.84 -16.51 11.50
N LYS A 62 5.63 -15.94 12.43
CA LYS A 62 7.09 -16.10 12.52
C LYS A 62 7.83 -15.64 11.26
N LEU A 63 7.23 -14.71 10.51
CA LEU A 63 7.77 -14.04 9.33
C LEU A 63 8.33 -12.68 9.75
N GLU A 64 9.54 -12.68 10.29
CA GLU A 64 10.23 -11.44 10.66
C GLU A 64 10.81 -10.78 9.41
N LEU A 65 10.28 -9.61 9.07
CA LEU A 65 10.73 -8.79 7.96
C LEU A 65 11.02 -7.37 8.48
N PRO A 66 12.08 -6.72 7.98
CA PRO A 66 12.31 -5.30 8.24
C PRO A 66 11.08 -4.46 7.85
N TYR A 67 10.78 -3.40 8.60
CA TYR A 67 9.67 -2.49 8.29
C TYR A 67 10.08 -1.47 7.22
N TYR A 68 10.32 -1.95 6.00
CA TYR A 68 10.73 -1.12 4.87
C TYR A 68 9.69 -1.08 3.75
N PRO A 69 9.46 0.10 3.14
CA PRO A 69 8.52 0.25 2.04
C PRO A 69 8.91 -0.59 0.82
N ALA A 70 10.20 -0.77 0.54
CA ALA A 70 10.66 -1.57 -0.61
C ALA A 70 10.19 -3.03 -0.54
N ILE A 71 10.02 -3.58 0.66
CA ILE A 71 9.51 -4.94 0.86
C ILE A 71 8.02 -5.00 0.52
N ALA A 72 7.21 -4.08 1.08
CA ALA A 72 5.77 -4.05 0.89
C ALA A 72 5.33 -3.59 -0.51
N LEU A 73 5.99 -2.58 -1.06
CA LEU A 73 5.59 -1.92 -2.30
C LEU A 73 6.22 -2.58 -3.53
N LEU A 74 7.44 -3.08 -3.41
CA LEU A 74 8.23 -3.59 -4.55
C LEU A 74 8.56 -5.08 -4.43
N GLY A 75 8.27 -5.73 -3.29
CA GLY A 75 8.61 -7.14 -3.08
C GLY A 75 10.11 -7.40 -3.08
N MET A 76 10.92 -6.39 -2.69
CA MET A 76 12.37 -6.50 -2.59
C MET A 76 12.74 -7.13 -1.24
N TYR A 77 12.90 -8.45 -1.23
CA TYR A 77 13.29 -9.19 -0.02
C TYR A 77 14.82 -9.26 0.13
N PRO A 78 15.34 -9.26 1.36
CA PRO A 78 16.72 -9.64 1.64
C PRO A 78 17.07 -11.01 1.03
N LYS A 79 18.33 -11.19 0.61
CA LYS A 79 18.82 -12.40 -0.10
C LYS A 79 18.92 -13.67 0.77
N ASP A 80 18.17 -13.76 1.85
CA ASP A 80 18.14 -14.95 2.70
C ASP A 80 17.31 -16.07 2.07
N THR A 81 17.86 -17.28 1.99
CA THR A 81 17.22 -18.48 1.41
C THR A 81 15.86 -18.80 2.07
N ARG A 82 15.72 -18.51 3.38
CA ARG A 82 14.43 -18.63 4.09
C ARG A 82 13.41 -17.58 3.65
N MET A 83 13.82 -16.37 3.29
CA MET A 83 12.92 -15.30 2.83
C MET A 83 12.41 -15.56 1.41
N LEU A 84 13.22 -16.19 0.55
CA LEU A 84 12.80 -16.64 -0.77
C LEU A 84 11.63 -17.64 -0.70
N MET A 85 11.70 -18.63 0.20
CA MET A 85 10.59 -19.57 0.43
C MET A 85 9.34 -18.89 1.01
N ARG A 86 9.53 -17.88 1.86
CA ARG A 86 8.46 -17.10 2.50
C ARG A 86 7.82 -16.05 1.58
N ARG A 87 8.44 -15.76 0.43
CA ARG A 87 7.94 -14.81 -0.56
C ARG A 87 6.53 -15.18 -1.06
N GLY A 88 6.26 -16.48 -1.24
CA GLY A 88 4.95 -16.98 -1.66
C GLY A 88 3.84 -16.63 -0.66
N THR A 89 4.15 -16.55 0.63
CA THR A 89 3.19 -16.22 1.69
C THR A 89 3.06 -14.70 1.90
N CYS A 90 4.16 -13.95 1.83
CA CYS A 90 4.15 -12.50 2.09
C CYS A 90 3.57 -11.68 0.93
N THR A 91 3.88 -12.07 -0.31
CA THR A 91 3.45 -11.35 -1.51
C THR A 91 1.92 -11.18 -1.60
N PRO A 92 1.08 -12.21 -1.44
CA PRO A 92 -0.37 -12.03 -1.47
C PRO A 92 -0.89 -11.13 -0.33
N MET A 93 -0.27 -11.15 0.85
CA MET A 93 -0.65 -10.26 1.96
C MET A 93 -0.37 -8.80 1.64
N PHE A 94 0.80 -8.50 1.07
CA PHE A 94 1.15 -7.14 0.65
C PHE A 94 0.28 -6.67 -0.51
N ILE A 95 0.00 -7.53 -1.49
CA ILE A 95 -0.95 -7.22 -2.58
C ILE A 95 -2.35 -6.94 -2.02
N ALA A 96 -2.84 -7.75 -1.07
CA ALA A 96 -4.13 -7.52 -0.42
C ALA A 96 -4.16 -6.16 0.32
N ALA A 97 -3.09 -5.80 1.01
CA ALA A 97 -2.98 -4.50 1.68
C ALA A 97 -2.97 -3.34 0.69
N LEU A 98 -2.21 -3.44 -0.40
CA LEU A 98 -2.22 -2.46 -1.50
C LEU A 98 -3.61 -2.33 -2.11
N LEU A 99 -4.32 -3.44 -2.34
CA LEU A 99 -5.68 -3.39 -2.87
C LEU A 99 -6.68 -2.75 -1.90
N ALA A 100 -6.55 -3.00 -0.59
CA ALA A 100 -7.36 -2.33 0.43
C ALA A 100 -7.09 -0.82 0.43
N ILE A 101 -5.82 -0.41 0.37
CA ILE A 101 -5.41 0.98 0.21
C ILE A 101 -6.02 1.57 -1.08
N ALA A 102 -5.93 0.88 -2.20
CA ALA A 102 -6.49 1.33 -3.48
C ALA A 102 -8.03 1.49 -3.44
N LYS A 103 -8.75 0.57 -2.78
CA LYS A 103 -10.22 0.63 -2.66
C LYS A 103 -10.72 1.81 -1.85
N LEU A 104 -10.02 2.17 -0.77
CA LEU A 104 -10.35 3.35 0.05
C LEU A 104 -10.29 4.67 -0.71
N TRP A 105 -9.55 4.70 -1.81
CA TRP A 105 -9.53 5.87 -2.68
C TRP A 105 -10.86 6.03 -3.44
N LYS A 106 -11.56 4.92 -3.73
CA LYS A 106 -12.88 4.93 -4.36
C LYS A 106 -13.99 5.23 -3.34
N GLU A 107 -13.85 4.74 -2.10
CA GLU A 107 -14.89 4.81 -1.05
C GLU A 107 -14.26 5.21 0.31
N PRO A 108 -14.14 6.52 0.60
CA PRO A 108 -13.41 7.01 1.79
C PRO A 108 -14.08 6.70 3.14
N LYS A 109 -15.32 6.20 3.16
CA LYS A 109 -16.02 5.76 4.38
C LYS A 109 -15.59 4.37 4.88
N TYR A 110 -14.74 3.65 4.13
CA TYR A 110 -14.38 2.26 4.42
C TYR A 110 -13.16 2.14 5.34
N SER A 111 -13.01 1.03 6.07
CA SER A 111 -11.85 0.74 6.92
C SER A 111 -10.81 -0.13 6.18
N PRO A 112 -9.53 0.30 6.04
CA PRO A 112 -8.48 -0.48 5.39
C PRO A 112 -8.24 -1.85 6.02
N ILE A 113 -8.31 -1.89 7.35
CA ILE A 113 -7.94 -3.07 8.14
C ILE A 113 -9.00 -4.16 7.97
N ASP A 114 -10.28 -3.78 7.90
CA ASP A 114 -11.38 -4.73 7.80
C ASP A 114 -11.48 -5.32 6.39
N GLU A 115 -11.23 -4.52 5.34
CA GLU A 115 -11.07 -5.00 3.97
C GLU A 115 -9.92 -5.98 3.82
N TRP A 116 -8.78 -5.64 4.42
CA TRP A 116 -7.62 -6.51 4.38
C TRP A 116 -7.90 -7.84 5.08
N LYS A 117 -8.53 -7.81 6.27
CA LYS A 117 -8.95 -9.04 6.98
C LYS A 117 -9.90 -9.90 6.16
N LYS A 118 -10.93 -9.31 5.54
CA LYS A 118 -11.91 -10.01 4.67
C LYS A 118 -11.31 -10.68 3.43
N LYS A 119 -10.10 -10.27 3.03
CA LYS A 119 -9.39 -10.91 1.91
C LYS A 119 -8.48 -12.04 2.35
N MET A 120 -8.12 -12.07 3.63
CA MET A 120 -7.24 -13.07 4.20
C MET A 120 -8.01 -14.24 4.83
N TRP A 121 -9.30 -14.06 5.12
CA TRP A 121 -10.25 -15.02 5.71
C TRP A 121 -11.54 -15.02 4.92
#